data_AF-A0A2E6MPC0-F1
#
_entry.id   AF-A0A2E6MPC0-F1
#
_cell.length_a   1.000
_cell.length_b   1.000
_cell.length_c   1.000
_cell.angle_alpha   90.00
_cell.angle_beta   90.00
_cell.angle_gamma   90.00
#
_symmetry.space_group_name_H-M   'P 1'
#
loop_
_entity.id
_entity.type
_entity.pdbx_description
1 polymer ?
#
loop_
_entity_poly.entity_id
_entity_poly.type
_entity_poly.pdbx_seq_one_letter_code
_entity_poly.pdbx_strand_id
1 'polypeptide(L)'
;MDLISPYYKHLLNRLHHQRPRGFGNTAWLKGLEQFTDGHKSFLDYGCGKGNVVNGLKERYPDALVRGYDPGMPDFDKVPDSSETYEFLLCTDVLEHIEPDLIDNVLKHINFLFTKKAYLMIDTIPARKFLPDGRNAHLILEQPEWWDIKIKDNIQAKPIYTLFRKKKKYIVVLEKEND
;
A
#
# COMPACT_ATOMS: atom_id res chain seq x y z
N MET A 1 9.47 -15.05 -4.91
CA MET A 1 9.52 -14.56 -3.52
C MET A 1 8.10 -14.47 -3.02
N ASP A 2 7.82 -15.01 -1.84
CA ASP A 2 6.46 -15.02 -1.30
C ASP A 2 6.12 -13.65 -0.73
N LEU A 3 4.92 -13.16 -1.04
CA LEU A 3 4.39 -11.87 -0.58
C LEU A 3 3.34 -12.01 0.53
N ILE A 4 2.76 -13.20 0.64
CA ILE A 4 1.74 -13.56 1.62
C ILE A 4 1.68 -15.09 1.75
N SER A 5 1.50 -15.61 2.96
CA SER A 5 1.28 -17.04 3.16
C SER A 5 -0.13 -17.47 2.71
N PRO A 6 -0.33 -18.71 2.23
CA PRO A 6 -1.67 -19.22 1.90
C PRO A 6 -2.65 -19.13 3.08
N TYR A 7 -2.14 -19.36 4.30
CA TYR A 7 -2.92 -19.23 5.53
C TYR A 7 -3.40 -17.80 5.75
N TYR A 8 -2.51 -16.81 5.64
CA TYR A 8 -2.87 -15.43 5.85
C TYR A 8 -3.80 -14.90 4.75
N LYS A 9 -3.56 -15.28 3.47
CA LYS A 9 -4.48 -14.99 2.37
C LYS A 9 -5.89 -15.52 2.66
N HIS A 10 -6.01 -16.72 3.24
CA HIS A 10 -7.31 -17.26 3.64
C HIS A 10 -7.97 -16.42 4.76
N LEU A 11 -7.22 -15.94 5.76
CA LEU A 11 -7.75 -15.07 6.81
C LEU A 11 -8.27 -13.74 6.27
N LEU A 12 -7.52 -13.09 5.38
CA LEU A 12 -7.93 -11.83 4.75
C LEU A 12 -9.22 -11.99 3.94
N ASN A 13 -9.30 -13.05 3.12
CA ASN A 13 -10.50 -13.36 2.34
C ASN A 13 -11.75 -13.49 3.24
N ARG A 14 -11.65 -14.19 4.38
CA ARG A 14 -12.78 -14.30 5.33
C ARG A 14 -13.18 -12.96 5.91
N LEU A 15 -12.22 -12.09 6.21
CA LEU A 15 -12.47 -10.76 6.77
C LEU A 15 -13.21 -9.84 5.78
N HIS A 16 -12.92 -9.96 4.48
CA HIS A 16 -13.62 -9.22 3.42
C HIS A 16 -15.04 -9.74 3.16
N HIS A 17 -15.26 -11.07 3.17
CA HIS A 17 -16.60 -11.66 2.99
C HIS A 17 -17.60 -11.26 4.07
N GLN A 18 -17.13 -10.98 5.29
CA GLN A 18 -17.98 -10.56 6.40
C GLN A 18 -18.48 -9.10 6.27
N ARG A 19 -18.08 -8.35 5.24
CA ARG A 19 -18.42 -6.93 5.11
C ARG A 19 -18.91 -6.57 3.71
N PRO A 20 -20.17 -6.14 3.54
CA PRO A 20 -20.67 -5.67 2.25
C PRO A 20 -20.06 -4.32 1.82
N ARG A 21 -19.66 -3.44 2.74
CA ARG A 21 -19.06 -2.13 2.41
C ARG A 21 -17.52 -2.16 2.43
N GLY A 22 -16.89 -1.48 1.45
CA GLY A 22 -15.43 -1.30 1.38
C GLY A 22 -14.94 -0.21 2.31
N PHE A 23 -13.65 -0.22 2.62
CA PHE A 23 -12.95 0.91 3.25
C PHE A 23 -12.24 1.74 2.18
N GLY A 24 -11.96 3.01 2.48
CA GLY A 24 -11.41 3.99 1.53
C GLY A 24 -12.41 5.10 1.26
N ASN A 25 -12.27 6.22 1.98
CA ASN A 25 -12.93 7.48 1.62
C ASN A 25 -11.99 8.19 0.64
N THR A 26 -12.44 8.59 -0.55
CA THR A 26 -11.58 9.31 -1.52
C THR A 26 -11.25 10.74 -1.10
N ALA A 27 -11.86 11.26 -0.02
CA ALA A 27 -11.61 12.62 0.47
C ALA A 27 -10.16 12.91 0.84
N TRP A 28 -9.34 11.90 1.16
CA TRP A 28 -7.91 12.11 1.46
C TRP A 28 -7.04 12.22 0.20
N LEU A 29 -7.56 11.89 -0.99
CA LEU A 29 -6.88 12.21 -2.24
C LEU A 29 -6.72 13.73 -2.40
N LYS A 30 -7.61 14.53 -1.79
CA LYS A 30 -7.43 15.98 -1.63
C LYS A 30 -6.25 16.25 -0.71
N GLY A 31 -5.14 16.66 -1.28
CA GLY A 31 -3.83 16.90 -0.67
C GLY A 31 -2.69 16.07 -1.27
N LEU A 32 -3.02 15.05 -2.08
CA LEU A 32 -2.01 14.28 -2.81
C LEU A 32 -1.69 14.83 -4.19
N GLU A 33 -2.43 15.82 -4.69
CA GLU A 33 -2.25 16.36 -6.04
C GLU A 33 -0.79 16.77 -6.31
N GLN A 34 -0.14 17.37 -5.32
CA GLN A 34 1.28 17.75 -5.39
C GLN A 34 2.24 16.58 -5.67
N PHE A 35 1.81 15.35 -5.39
CA PHE A 35 2.56 14.13 -5.64
C PHE A 35 2.02 13.35 -6.84
N THR A 36 0.70 13.36 -7.08
CA THR A 36 0.04 12.52 -8.10
C THR A 36 -0.07 13.19 -9.47
N ASP A 37 0.01 14.52 -9.55
CA ASP A 37 -0.21 15.24 -10.81
C ASP A 37 0.91 14.97 -11.83
N GLY A 38 0.51 14.80 -13.10
CA GLY A 38 1.41 14.54 -14.22
C GLY A 38 1.80 13.07 -14.42
N HIS A 39 1.38 12.16 -13.53
CA HIS A 39 1.63 10.74 -13.70
C HIS A 39 0.65 10.08 -14.66
N LYS A 40 1.16 9.19 -15.52
CA LYS A 40 0.36 8.49 -16.56
C LYS A 40 -0.11 7.10 -16.15
N SER A 41 0.44 6.56 -15.08
CA SER A 41 0.04 5.25 -14.57
C SER A 41 0.14 5.17 -13.05
N PHE A 42 -0.85 4.54 -12.45
CA PHE A 42 -1.05 4.43 -11.01
C PHE A 42 -1.27 2.98 -10.59
N LEU A 43 -0.65 2.59 -9.48
CA LEU A 43 -0.96 1.36 -8.76
C LEU A 43 -1.44 1.68 -7.35
N ASP A 44 -2.59 1.16 -6.97
CA ASP A 44 -3.08 1.12 -5.59
C ASP A 44 -2.79 -0.27 -4.99
N TYR A 45 -1.72 -0.36 -4.20
CA TYR A 45 -1.22 -1.57 -3.56
C TYR A 45 -1.92 -1.77 -2.22
N GLY A 46 -2.67 -2.87 -2.08
CA GLY A 46 -3.64 -3.10 -1.01
C GLY A 46 -4.93 -2.30 -1.19
N CYS A 47 -5.48 -2.28 -2.41
CA CYS A 47 -6.62 -1.43 -2.79
C CYS A 47 -7.94 -1.79 -2.09
N GLY A 48 -8.01 -2.92 -1.37
CA GLY A 48 -9.25 -3.45 -0.81
C GLY A 48 -10.32 -3.60 -1.89
N LYS A 49 -11.40 -2.83 -1.78
CA LYS A 49 -12.51 -2.87 -2.75
C LYS A 49 -12.35 -1.91 -3.93
N GLY A 50 -11.20 -1.27 -4.10
CA GLY A 50 -10.91 -0.40 -5.24
C GLY A 50 -11.55 0.99 -5.17
N ASN A 51 -11.93 1.49 -3.98
CA ASN A 51 -12.47 2.84 -3.84
C ASN A 51 -11.49 3.92 -4.31
N VAL A 52 -10.20 3.76 -3.96
CA VAL A 52 -9.13 4.68 -4.37
C VAL A 52 -8.83 4.51 -5.86
N VAL A 53 -8.79 3.27 -6.38
CA VAL A 53 -8.73 2.97 -7.82
C VAL A 53 -9.81 3.74 -8.60
N ASN A 54 -11.06 3.69 -8.16
CA ASN A 54 -12.16 4.39 -8.84
C ASN A 54 -11.98 5.92 -8.78
N GLY A 55 -11.59 6.46 -7.62
CA GLY A 55 -11.31 7.89 -7.48
C GLY A 55 -10.16 8.37 -8.37
N LEU A 56 -9.11 7.56 -8.57
CA LEU A 56 -8.02 7.86 -9.47
C LEU A 56 -8.47 7.82 -10.94
N LYS A 57 -9.29 6.85 -11.34
CA LYS A 57 -9.86 6.78 -12.70
C LYS A 57 -10.76 7.98 -13.01
N GLU A 58 -11.58 8.40 -12.06
CA GLU A 58 -12.42 9.60 -12.19
C GLU A 58 -11.58 10.87 -12.33
N ARG A 59 -10.48 10.98 -11.56
CA ARG A 59 -9.63 12.17 -11.54
C ARG A 59 -8.66 12.25 -12.71
N TYR A 60 -8.12 11.11 -13.15
CA TYR A 60 -7.13 10.99 -14.21
C TYR A 60 -7.65 10.01 -15.29
N PRO A 61 -8.65 10.41 -16.08
CA PRO A 61 -9.35 9.51 -17.01
C PRO A 61 -8.44 8.91 -18.10
N ASP A 62 -7.37 9.62 -18.46
CA ASP A 62 -6.39 9.17 -19.48
C ASP A 62 -5.25 8.33 -18.89
N ALA A 63 -5.20 8.16 -17.55
CA ALA A 63 -4.15 7.40 -16.89
C ALA A 63 -4.51 5.92 -16.77
N LEU A 64 -3.49 5.06 -16.88
CA LEU A 64 -3.63 3.65 -16.55
C LEU A 64 -3.73 3.49 -15.02
N VAL A 65 -4.85 3.01 -14.49
CA VAL A 65 -5.02 2.79 -13.05
C VAL A 65 -5.28 1.31 -12.76
N ARG A 66 -4.41 0.71 -11.93
CA ARG A 66 -4.55 -0.66 -11.42
C ARG A 66 -4.70 -0.67 -9.90
N GLY A 67 -5.47 -1.63 -9.39
CA GLY A 67 -5.46 -2.03 -7.98
C GLY A 67 -4.88 -3.42 -7.81
N TYR A 68 -4.26 -3.68 -6.67
CA TYR A 68 -3.83 -5.02 -6.25
C TYR A 68 -4.19 -5.21 -4.78
N ASP A 69 -4.83 -6.33 -4.43
CA ASP A 69 -5.06 -6.73 -3.05
C ASP A 69 -5.19 -8.26 -2.96
N PRO A 70 -4.28 -8.97 -2.27
CA PRO A 70 -4.33 -10.44 -2.19
C PRO A 70 -5.55 -10.96 -1.41
N GLY A 71 -6.20 -10.12 -0.61
CA GLY A 71 -7.42 -10.43 0.13
C GLY A 71 -8.71 -10.14 -0.64
N MET A 72 -8.64 -9.60 -1.86
CA MET A 72 -9.81 -9.27 -2.68
C MET A 72 -9.79 -10.04 -4.01
N PRO A 73 -10.75 -10.97 -4.27
CA PRO A 73 -10.77 -11.76 -5.50
C PRO A 73 -10.69 -10.95 -6.80
N ASP A 74 -11.31 -9.77 -6.85
CA ASP A 74 -11.29 -8.92 -8.05
C ASP A 74 -9.94 -8.22 -8.29
N PHE A 75 -9.03 -8.23 -7.30
CA PHE A 75 -7.74 -7.56 -7.33
C PHE A 75 -6.57 -8.46 -6.90
N ASP A 76 -6.76 -9.77 -6.76
CA ASP A 76 -5.74 -10.67 -6.17
C ASP A 76 -4.63 -11.09 -7.14
N LYS A 77 -4.73 -10.68 -8.41
CA LYS A 77 -3.70 -10.90 -9.43
C LYS A 77 -2.46 -10.05 -9.12
N VAL A 78 -1.44 -10.73 -8.59
CA VAL A 78 -0.11 -10.17 -8.33
C VAL A 78 0.42 -9.50 -9.60
N PRO A 79 0.75 -8.20 -9.57
CA PRO A 79 1.47 -7.55 -10.66
C PRO A 79 2.83 -8.21 -10.85
N ASP A 80 3.17 -8.58 -12.10
CA ASP A 80 4.43 -9.25 -12.39
C ASP A 80 5.52 -8.29 -12.90
N SER A 81 6.68 -8.85 -13.26
CA SER A 81 7.84 -8.08 -13.69
C SER A 81 7.67 -7.35 -15.03
N SER A 82 6.56 -7.53 -15.74
CA SER A 82 6.23 -6.76 -16.94
C SER A 82 5.42 -5.51 -16.63
N GLU A 83 4.92 -5.36 -15.40
CA GLU A 83 4.05 -4.28 -14.99
C GLU A 83 4.79 -3.27 -14.11
N THR A 84 4.81 -2.00 -14.52
CA THR A 84 5.33 -0.89 -13.70
C THR A 84 4.46 0.35 -13.85
N TYR A 85 4.49 1.19 -12.82
CA TYR A 85 3.61 2.35 -12.69
C TYR A 85 4.41 3.59 -12.31
N GLU A 86 4.08 4.74 -12.87
CA GLU A 86 4.78 5.97 -12.53
C GLU A 86 4.55 6.36 -11.06
N PHE A 87 3.35 6.11 -10.54
CA PHE A 87 2.98 6.40 -9.16
C PHE A 87 2.39 5.18 -8.46
N LEU A 88 2.87 4.86 -7.26
CA LEU A 88 2.32 3.80 -6.41
C LEU A 88 1.76 4.36 -5.12
N LEU A 89 0.56 3.93 -4.73
CA LEU A 89 -0.03 4.19 -3.42
C LEU A 89 -0.05 2.89 -2.61
N CYS A 90 0.31 2.98 -1.34
CA CYS A 90 0.21 1.88 -0.39
C CYS A 90 -0.27 2.45 0.95
N THR A 91 -1.53 2.24 1.28
CA THR A 91 -2.18 2.92 2.42
C THR A 91 -2.92 1.96 3.33
N ASP A 92 -2.52 1.89 4.61
CA ASP A 92 -3.12 0.97 5.59
C ASP A 92 -2.88 -0.50 5.20
N VAL A 93 -1.62 -0.86 4.90
CA VAL A 93 -1.22 -2.15 4.29
C VAL A 93 0.04 -2.73 4.91
N LEU A 94 1.13 -1.96 4.99
CA LEU A 94 2.44 -2.49 5.39
C LEU A 94 2.45 -3.04 6.82
N GLU A 95 1.69 -2.42 7.72
CA GLU A 95 1.46 -2.87 9.10
C GLU A 95 0.69 -4.20 9.18
N HIS A 96 0.00 -4.60 8.12
CA HIS A 96 -0.75 -5.86 8.02
C HIS A 96 0.09 -7.00 7.46
N ILE A 97 1.28 -6.74 6.93
CA ILE A 97 2.12 -7.79 6.32
C ILE A 97 2.69 -8.70 7.42
N GLU A 98 2.81 -9.99 7.11
CA GLU A 98 3.48 -10.95 7.99
C GLU A 98 4.94 -10.48 8.20
N PRO A 99 5.44 -10.39 9.45
CA PRO A 99 6.75 -9.79 9.73
C PRO A 99 7.91 -10.38 8.91
N ASP A 100 7.90 -11.69 8.65
CA ASP A 100 8.93 -12.38 7.87
C ASP A 100 8.86 -12.08 6.37
N LEU A 101 7.77 -11.47 5.88
CA LEU A 101 7.55 -11.14 4.48
C LEU A 101 7.64 -9.64 4.18
N ILE A 102 7.84 -8.79 5.19
CA ILE A 102 7.86 -7.33 4.97
C ILE A 102 8.95 -6.89 4.00
N ASP A 103 10.14 -7.48 4.10
CA ASP A 103 11.25 -7.18 3.20
C ASP A 103 10.91 -7.61 1.75
N ASN A 104 10.20 -8.72 1.58
CA ASN A 104 9.74 -9.16 0.28
C ASN A 104 8.71 -8.19 -0.31
N VAL A 105 7.74 -7.76 0.49
CA VAL A 105 6.71 -6.81 0.04
C VAL A 105 7.32 -5.45 -0.32
N LEU A 106 8.27 -4.95 0.47
CA LEU A 106 8.96 -3.69 0.17
C LEU A 106 9.80 -3.79 -1.11
N LYS A 107 10.52 -4.90 -1.34
CA LYS A 107 11.24 -5.16 -2.59
C LYS A 107 10.30 -5.25 -3.79
N HIS A 108 9.12 -5.84 -3.61
CA HIS A 108 8.10 -5.91 -4.64
C HIS A 108 7.54 -4.52 -4.97
N ILE A 109 7.23 -3.70 -3.96
CA ILE A 109 6.86 -2.30 -4.14
C ILE A 109 7.95 -1.54 -4.91
N ASN A 110 9.22 -1.67 -4.49
CA ASN A 110 10.36 -1.06 -5.17
C ASN A 110 10.39 -1.39 -6.66
N PHE A 111 10.09 -2.63 -7.04
CA PHE A 111 10.06 -3.04 -8.43
C PHE A 111 8.93 -2.35 -9.22
N LEU A 112 7.74 -2.20 -8.62
CA LEU A 112 6.52 -1.81 -9.32
C LEU A 112 6.39 -0.32 -9.65
N PHE A 113 7.12 0.57 -8.97
CA PHE A 113 7.05 2.00 -9.27
C PHE A 113 8.30 2.52 -10.00
N THR A 114 8.12 3.47 -10.92
CA THR A 114 9.23 4.05 -11.70
C THR A 114 9.58 5.47 -11.29
N LYS A 115 8.63 6.27 -10.80
CA LYS A 115 8.89 7.66 -10.39
C LYS A 115 8.69 7.87 -8.90
N LYS A 116 7.46 7.69 -8.40
CA LYS A 116 7.12 8.00 -6.99
C LYS A 116 6.30 6.90 -6.33
N ALA A 117 6.46 6.78 -5.01
CA ALA A 117 5.61 5.95 -4.16
C ALA A 117 5.15 6.73 -2.93
N TYR A 118 3.86 6.67 -2.63
CA TYR A 118 3.24 7.18 -1.41
C TYR A 118 2.94 6.02 -0.47
N LEU A 119 3.59 6.00 0.70
CA LEU A 119 3.37 5.00 1.73
C LEU A 119 2.73 5.65 2.96
N MET A 120 1.59 5.13 3.42
CA MET A 120 0.97 5.52 4.68
C MET A 120 0.73 4.30 5.56
N ILE A 121 1.36 4.31 6.74
CA ILE A 121 1.43 3.18 7.67
C ILE A 121 0.80 3.58 9.00
N ASP A 122 -0.09 2.76 9.57
CA ASP A 122 -0.53 2.87 10.97
C ASP A 122 0.52 2.29 11.93
N THR A 123 0.90 3.07 12.93
CA THR A 123 1.88 2.68 13.95
C THR A 123 1.22 2.31 15.28
N ILE A 124 -0.11 2.22 15.34
CA ILE A 124 -0.86 1.78 16.54
C ILE A 124 -1.73 0.56 16.24
N PRO A 125 -2.18 -0.20 17.27
CA PRO A 125 -3.03 -1.36 17.08
C PRO A 125 -4.28 -1.08 16.23
N ALA A 126 -4.61 -2.04 15.36
CA ALA A 126 -5.87 -2.02 14.65
C ALA A 126 -7.03 -2.10 15.64
N ARG A 127 -8.17 -1.53 15.26
CA ARG A 127 -9.44 -1.80 15.95
C ARG A 127 -9.96 -3.23 15.69
N LYS A 128 -9.39 -3.92 14.71
CA LYS A 128 -9.84 -5.22 14.23
C LYS A 128 -8.89 -6.32 14.67
N PHE A 129 -9.45 -7.50 14.83
CA PHE A 129 -8.72 -8.72 15.09
C PHE A 129 -8.97 -9.69 13.95
N LEU A 130 -7.97 -10.52 13.66
CA LEU A 130 -8.06 -11.60 12.71
C LEU A 130 -8.90 -12.75 13.29
N PRO A 131 -9.43 -13.66 12.46
CA PRO A 131 -10.20 -14.82 12.96
C PRO A 131 -9.44 -15.73 13.92
N ASP A 132 -8.11 -15.67 13.93
CA ASP A 132 -7.23 -16.42 14.84
C ASP A 132 -6.92 -15.67 16.16
N GLY A 133 -7.52 -14.49 16.36
CA GLY A 133 -7.40 -13.70 17.58
C GLY A 133 -6.25 -12.70 17.60
N ARG A 134 -5.34 -12.69 16.62
CA ARG A 134 -4.27 -11.68 16.53
C ARG A 134 -4.84 -10.30 16.19
N ASN A 135 -4.15 -9.23 16.58
CA ASN A 135 -4.47 -7.90 16.05
C ASN A 135 -4.25 -7.87 14.54
N ALA A 136 -5.09 -7.14 13.79
CA ALA A 136 -4.93 -7.09 12.34
C ALA A 136 -3.67 -6.34 11.89
N HIS A 137 -3.14 -5.40 12.70
CA HIS A 137 -1.80 -4.86 12.49
C HIS A 137 -0.80 -5.81 13.15
N LEU A 138 -0.05 -6.53 12.31
CA LEU A 138 0.93 -7.53 12.72
C LEU A 138 2.28 -6.89 13.06
N ILE A 139 2.59 -5.74 12.46
CA ILE A 139 3.82 -4.97 12.67
C ILE A 139 3.43 -3.65 13.33
N LEU A 140 3.85 -3.45 14.58
CA LEU A 140 3.54 -2.27 15.39
C LEU A 140 4.83 -1.54 15.76
N GLU A 141 5.44 -0.93 14.76
CA GLU A 141 6.75 -0.30 14.85
C GLU A 141 6.68 1.22 14.63
N GLN A 142 7.66 1.94 15.17
CA GLN A 142 7.78 3.40 15.08
C GLN A 142 8.44 3.83 13.75
N PRO A 143 8.31 5.12 13.36
CA PRO A 143 8.88 5.64 12.11
C PRO A 143 10.33 5.24 11.84
N GLU A 144 11.18 5.24 12.86
CA GLU A 144 12.62 4.95 12.71
C GLU A 144 12.88 3.53 12.21
N TRP A 145 12.06 2.56 12.65
CA TRP A 145 12.13 1.18 12.16
C TRP A 145 11.67 1.08 10.71
N TRP A 146 10.59 1.79 10.36
CA TRP A 146 10.09 1.85 8.99
C TRP A 146 11.08 2.51 8.04
N ASP A 147 11.78 3.56 8.49
CA ASP A 147 12.82 4.21 7.71
C ASP A 147 13.96 3.26 7.35
N ILE A 148 14.43 2.47 8.33
CA ILE A 148 15.46 1.44 8.08
C ILE A 148 14.94 0.41 7.09
N LYS A 149 13.75 -0.14 7.31
CA LYS A 149 13.16 -1.15 6.42
C LYS A 149 12.93 -0.66 5.01
N ILE A 150 12.45 0.57 4.85
CA ILE A 150 12.23 1.18 3.54
C ILE A 150 13.58 1.40 2.85
N LYS A 151 14.56 1.97 3.55
CA LYS A 151 15.90 2.23 3.00
C LYS A 151 16.60 0.95 2.54
N ASP A 152 16.47 -0.14 3.29
CA ASP A 152 17.15 -1.40 2.99
C ASP A 152 16.53 -2.15 1.80
N ASN A 153 15.26 -1.85 1.46
CA ASN A 153 14.49 -2.62 0.47
C ASN A 153 13.99 -1.80 -0.74
N ILE A 154 13.98 -0.46 -0.64
CA ILE A 154 13.50 0.44 -1.70
C ILE A 154 14.63 1.39 -2.12
N GLN A 155 14.99 1.34 -3.40
CA GLN A 155 16.02 2.18 -4.02
C GLN A 155 15.40 3.50 -4.47
N ALA A 156 15.01 4.34 -3.52
CA ALA A 156 14.42 5.65 -3.74
C ALA A 156 14.71 6.59 -2.56
N LYS A 157 14.71 7.89 -2.81
CA LYS A 157 14.97 8.90 -1.77
C LYS A 157 13.64 9.39 -1.17
N PRO A 158 13.54 9.55 0.16
CA PRO A 158 12.39 10.22 0.75
C PRO A 158 12.41 11.71 0.40
N ILE A 159 11.33 12.19 -0.22
CA ILE A 159 11.14 13.61 -0.58
C ILE A 159 10.12 14.30 0.33
N TYR A 160 9.34 13.52 1.09
CA TYR A 160 8.40 14.01 2.07
C TYR A 160 8.20 12.98 3.17
N THR A 161 8.21 13.43 4.42
CA THR A 161 7.93 12.59 5.59
C THR A 161 7.04 13.33 6.57
N LEU A 162 6.03 12.65 7.10
CA LEU A 162 5.12 13.20 8.12
C LEU A 162 4.72 12.12 9.11
N PHE A 163 4.95 12.37 10.41
CA PHE A 163 4.38 11.56 11.48
C PHE A 163 3.14 12.24 12.08
N ARG A 164 1.98 11.93 11.52
CA ARG A 164 0.72 12.62 11.85
C ARG A 164 0.09 12.05 13.11
N LYS A 165 -0.20 12.93 14.07
CA LYS A 165 -0.88 12.61 15.35
C LYS A 165 -0.20 11.48 16.14
N LYS A 166 1.10 11.27 15.95
CA LYS A 166 1.86 10.14 16.52
C LYS A 166 1.20 8.77 16.24
N LYS A 167 0.57 8.63 15.08
CA LYS A 167 -0.21 7.45 14.70
C LYS A 167 0.03 7.00 13.26
N LYS A 168 0.04 7.95 12.32
CA LYS A 168 0.18 7.63 10.90
C LYS A 168 1.55 8.10 10.43
N TYR A 169 2.40 7.16 10.03
CA TYR A 169 3.66 7.46 9.39
C TYR A 169 3.42 7.55 7.88
N ILE A 170 3.77 8.68 7.28
CA ILE A 170 3.62 8.94 5.85
C ILE A 170 4.99 9.26 5.29
N VAL A 171 5.34 8.61 4.19
CA VAL A 171 6.55 8.90 3.42
C VAL A 171 6.27 8.86 1.93
N VAL A 172 6.78 9.85 1.21
CA VAL A 172 6.80 9.86 -0.27
C VAL A 172 8.22 9.66 -0.73
N LEU A 173 8.40 8.65 -1.56
CA LEU A 173 9.67 8.25 -2.14
C LEU A 173 9.73 8.68 -3.60
N GLU A 174 10.90 9.09 -4.06
CA GLU A 174 11.18 9.43 -5.46
C GLU A 174 12.42 8.66 -5.94
N LYS A 175 12.29 8.01 -7.10
CA LYS A 175 13.42 7.45 -7.83
C LYS A 175 14.07 8.56 -8.64
N GLU A 176 15.40 8.58 -8.65
CA GLU A 176 16.13 9.45 -9.56
C GLU A 176 15.84 8.99 -11.00
N ASN A 177 15.50 9.93 -11.88
CA ASN A 177 15.45 9.63 -13.30
C ASN A 177 16.89 9.61 -13.79
N ASP A 178 17.35 8.47 -14.33
CA ASP A 178 18.58 8.41 -15.12
C ASP A 178 18.47 9.29 -16.38
#